data_AF-A0A4U9HY52-F1
#
_entry.id   AF-A0A4U9HY52-F1
#
_cell.length_a   1.000
_cell.length_b   1.000
_cell.length_c   1.000
_cell.angle_alpha   90.00
_cell.angle_beta   90.00
_cell.angle_gamma   90.00
#
_symmetry.space_group_name_H-M   'P 1'
#
loop_
_entity.id
_entity.type
_entity.pdbx_description
1 polymer ?
#
loop_
_entity_poly.entity_id
_entity_poly.type
_entity_poly.pdbx_seq_one_letter_code
_entity_poly.pdbx_strand_id
1 'polypeptide(L)'
;MVVIALVNRYVLVPRFRSGDGREQRYFIRMTQTEVVLGRWFWRQSACSRPGNPSDEVEHNEKNRTFSLTAGLFRHGAGGTQVITVSRFEVGKDKWAFNREEVMLTCRPGHALYAINPSTLVQYPLNDVAQQQVDSGKSNGQPIAIIQVDDPKNPGQKMSLAPFIERANTLC
;
A
#
# COMPACT_ATOMS: atom_id res chain seq x y z
N MET A 1 -25.92 40.56 -12.61
CA MET A 1 -25.01 39.50 -12.13
C MET A 1 -25.69 38.14 -11.88
N VAL A 2 -26.92 37.91 -12.33
CA VAL A 2 -27.62 36.62 -12.13
C VAL A 2 -27.51 35.68 -13.36
N VAL A 3 -27.22 36.22 -14.55
CA VAL A 3 -27.22 35.44 -15.81
C VAL A 3 -25.96 34.60 -16.00
N ILE A 4 -24.80 35.03 -15.49
CA ILE A 4 -23.54 34.27 -15.63
C ILE A 4 -23.53 33.00 -14.76
N ALA A 5 -24.26 33.00 -13.63
CA ALA A 5 -24.33 31.85 -12.73
C ALA A 5 -25.16 30.68 -13.30
N LEU A 6 -26.10 30.93 -14.22
CA LEU A 6 -26.93 29.88 -14.82
C LEU A 6 -26.22 29.12 -15.94
N VAL A 7 -25.31 29.77 -16.69
CA VAL A 7 -24.57 29.12 -17.77
C VAL A 7 -23.60 28.06 -17.21
N ASN A 8 -22.98 28.32 -16.06
CA ASN A 8 -22.04 27.39 -15.44
C ASN A 8 -22.69 26.11 -14.89
N ARG A 9 -24.00 26.12 -14.59
CA ARG A 9 -24.71 24.96 -14.04
C ARG A 9 -25.25 23.99 -15.10
N TYR A 10 -25.48 24.46 -16.33
CA TYR A 10 -26.11 23.66 -17.38
C TYR A 10 -25.19 23.25 -18.53
N VAL A 11 -23.99 23.86 -18.65
CA VAL A 11 -23.08 23.58 -19.79
C VAL A 11 -21.84 22.76 -19.40
N LEU A 12 -21.44 22.71 -18.12
CA LEU A 12 -20.17 22.09 -17.70
C LEU A 12 -20.30 20.83 -16.82
N VAL A 13 -21.49 20.24 -16.74
CA VAL A 13 -21.66 18.91 -16.12
C VAL A 13 -22.04 17.90 -17.19
N PRO A 14 -21.11 17.03 -17.65
CA PRO A 14 -21.44 15.93 -18.54
C PRO A 14 -22.40 15.00 -17.80
N ARG A 15 -23.66 14.94 -18.23
CA ARG A 15 -24.55 13.85 -17.84
C ARG A 15 -24.15 12.64 -18.69
N PHE A 16 -23.41 11.71 -18.10
CA PHE A 16 -23.21 10.38 -18.69
C PHE A 16 -24.56 9.68 -18.76
N ARG A 17 -25.12 9.63 -19.97
CA ARG A 17 -26.33 8.90 -20.29
C ARG A 17 -25.92 7.44 -20.49
N SER A 18 -26.28 6.58 -19.54
CA SER A 18 -26.13 5.13 -19.66
C SER A 18 -27.06 4.61 -20.74
N GLY A 19 -26.51 4.43 -21.94
CA GLY A 19 -27.20 3.85 -23.09
C GLY A 19 -26.18 3.60 -24.19
N ASP A 20 -26.12 2.36 -24.63
CA ASP A 20 -25.38 1.86 -25.79
C ASP A 20 -23.88 1.61 -25.62
N GLY A 21 -23.61 0.42 -25.08
CA GLY A 21 -22.33 -0.27 -25.21
C GLY A 21 -22.03 -0.58 -26.68
N ARG A 22 -21.01 0.11 -27.21
CA ARG A 22 -20.04 -0.41 -28.19
C ARG A 22 -18.96 0.61 -28.61
N GLU A 23 -19.06 1.88 -28.20
CA GLU A 23 -18.13 2.94 -28.68
C GLU A 23 -17.08 3.44 -27.67
N GLN A 24 -17.03 2.91 -26.44
CA GLN A 24 -16.02 3.26 -25.43
C GLN A 24 -14.64 2.60 -25.66
N ARG A 25 -14.47 1.75 -26.69
CA ARG A 25 -13.23 0.99 -26.93
C ARG A 25 -12.14 1.78 -27.67
N TYR A 26 -12.49 2.90 -28.32
CA TYR A 26 -11.51 3.67 -29.10
C TYR A 26 -10.66 4.62 -28.25
N PHE A 27 -11.20 5.18 -27.17
CA PHE A 27 -10.45 6.14 -26.34
C PHE A 27 -9.35 5.47 -25.49
N ILE A 28 -9.53 4.22 -25.06
CA ILE A 28 -8.49 3.45 -24.35
C ILE A 28 -7.37 2.97 -25.29
N ARG A 29 -7.57 3.02 -26.62
CA ARG A 29 -6.62 2.49 -27.62
C ARG A 29 -5.67 3.53 -28.21
N MET A 30 -5.79 4.83 -27.90
CA MET A 30 -4.91 5.87 -28.44
C MET A 30 -3.75 6.27 -27.52
N THR A 31 -3.76 5.91 -26.22
CA THR A 31 -2.65 6.24 -25.30
C THR A 31 -1.56 5.17 -25.21
N GLN A 32 -1.69 4.05 -25.92
CA GLN A 32 -0.72 2.94 -25.88
C GLN A 32 0.20 2.87 -27.12
N THR A 33 -0.07 3.59 -28.20
CA THR A 33 0.71 3.51 -29.45
C THR A 33 1.82 4.56 -29.60
N GLU A 34 1.92 5.56 -28.72
CA GLU A 34 3.00 6.58 -28.77
C GLU A 34 4.16 6.36 -27.77
N VAL A 35 4.13 5.32 -26.93
CA VAL A 35 5.25 5.04 -25.99
C VAL A 35 6.26 4.02 -26.56
N VAL A 36 5.90 3.31 -27.62
CA VAL A 36 6.73 2.21 -28.18
C VAL A 36 7.82 2.71 -29.15
N LEU A 37 7.70 3.92 -29.72
CA LEU A 37 8.67 4.43 -30.70
C LEU A 37 9.63 5.52 -30.18
N GLY A 38 9.42 6.06 -28.97
CA GLY A 38 10.28 7.11 -28.38
C GLY A 38 11.42 6.62 -27.47
N ARG A 39 11.52 5.30 -27.19
CA ARG A 39 12.46 4.74 -26.20
C ARG A 39 13.72 4.08 -26.77
N TRP A 40 13.90 4.06 -28.09
CA TRP A 40 15.01 3.33 -28.72
C TRP A 40 16.13 4.19 -29.31
N PHE A 41 16.08 5.53 -29.23
CA PHE A 41 17.01 6.37 -29.98
C PHE A 41 17.92 7.34 -29.20
N TRP A 42 17.87 7.37 -27.86
CA TRP A 42 18.79 8.21 -27.08
C TRP A 42 19.15 7.62 -25.71
N ARG A 43 20.13 6.70 -25.66
CA ARG A 43 21.20 6.64 -24.62
C ARG A 43 22.14 5.42 -24.74
N GLN A 44 22.62 5.12 -25.94
CA GLN A 44 23.97 4.55 -26.05
C GLN A 44 24.92 5.72 -26.24
N SER A 45 25.59 6.16 -25.17
CA SER A 45 26.91 6.81 -25.14
C SER A 45 27.12 7.57 -23.82
N ALA A 46 28.28 7.34 -23.21
CA ALA A 46 28.89 8.04 -22.08
C ALA A 46 28.38 7.71 -20.66
N CYS A 47 29.03 6.75 -19.99
CA CYS A 47 30.14 7.04 -19.06
C CYS A 47 30.73 5.74 -18.50
N SER A 48 31.99 5.48 -18.82
CA SER A 48 32.85 4.50 -18.15
C SER A 48 33.73 5.21 -17.11
N ARG A 49 34.08 4.46 -16.04
CA ARG A 49 35.16 4.62 -15.02
C ARG A 49 34.70 5.04 -13.61
N PRO A 50 35.52 4.78 -12.56
CA PRO A 50 36.35 3.60 -12.26
C PRO A 50 36.02 3.04 -10.85
N GLY A 51 36.58 1.88 -10.48
CA GLY A 51 36.17 1.10 -9.31
C GLY A 51 36.65 1.57 -7.93
N ASN A 52 36.15 0.90 -6.90
CA ASN A 52 36.95 0.33 -5.81
C ASN A 52 36.19 -0.82 -5.10
N PRO A 53 36.92 -1.69 -4.37
CA PRO A 53 36.59 -3.08 -4.10
C PRO A 53 35.99 -3.27 -2.68
N SER A 54 35.81 -4.55 -2.31
CA SER A 54 35.28 -5.07 -1.05
C SER A 54 33.80 -5.42 -1.11
N ASP A 55 33.52 -6.60 -1.63
CA ASP A 55 32.96 -7.67 -0.80
C ASP A 55 33.23 -9.01 -1.51
N GLU A 56 34.33 -9.61 -1.09
CA GLU A 56 34.69 -11.00 -1.37
C GLU A 56 33.72 -11.88 -0.59
N VAL A 57 32.67 -12.36 -1.26
CA VAL A 57 31.94 -13.54 -0.79
C VAL A 57 32.21 -14.67 -1.77
N GLU A 58 33.28 -15.37 -1.43
CA GLU A 58 33.58 -16.72 -1.86
C GLU A 58 32.31 -17.57 -1.83
N HIS A 59 31.84 -17.99 -3.01
CA HIS A 59 31.02 -19.19 -3.13
C HIS A 59 31.69 -20.15 -4.11
N ASN A 60 32.54 -20.97 -3.50
CA ASN A 60 33.05 -22.24 -3.94
C ASN A 60 32.15 -22.92 -4.98
N GLU A 61 32.67 -22.94 -6.20
CA GLU A 61 32.14 -23.60 -7.37
C GLU A 61 32.19 -25.12 -7.18
N LYS A 62 31.13 -25.70 -6.62
CA LYS A 62 30.91 -27.15 -6.64
C LYS A 62 29.81 -27.53 -7.63
N ASN A 63 30.23 -27.54 -8.89
CA ASN A 63 29.85 -28.49 -9.93
C ASN A 63 28.74 -29.48 -9.53
N ARG A 64 27.47 -29.14 -9.83
CA ARG A 64 26.41 -30.16 -9.90
C ARG A 64 25.23 -29.70 -10.76
N THR A 65 25.28 -30.15 -12.00
CA THR A 65 24.14 -30.62 -12.79
C THR A 65 22.97 -29.64 -12.97
N PHE A 66 23.01 -28.97 -14.11
CA PHE A 66 21.88 -28.32 -14.78
C PHE A 66 20.63 -29.24 -14.75
N SER A 67 19.72 -29.03 -13.80
CA SER A 67 18.35 -29.50 -13.89
C SER A 67 17.52 -28.36 -14.46
N LEU A 68 17.04 -28.56 -15.70
CA LEU A 68 15.98 -27.77 -16.31
C LEU A 68 14.66 -28.05 -15.58
N THR A 69 14.51 -27.53 -14.36
CA THR A 69 13.20 -27.32 -13.76
C THR A 69 12.84 -25.87 -14.01
N ALA A 70 11.89 -25.65 -14.92
CA ALA A 70 11.22 -24.38 -15.10
C ALA A 70 10.54 -24.00 -13.77
N GLY A 71 11.29 -23.32 -12.91
CA GLY A 71 10.78 -22.76 -11.67
C GLY A 71 9.74 -21.71 -12.03
N LEU A 72 8.47 -22.05 -11.82
CA LEU A 72 7.37 -21.10 -11.73
C LEU A 72 7.70 -20.12 -10.60
N PHE A 73 8.43 -19.04 -10.91
CA PHE A 73 8.45 -17.86 -10.07
C PHE A 73 7.04 -17.28 -10.09
N ARG A 74 6.21 -17.76 -9.17
CA ARG A 74 4.91 -17.16 -8.90
C ARG A 74 5.18 -15.82 -8.25
N HIS A 75 5.26 -14.79 -9.08
CA HIS A 75 5.17 -13.41 -8.64
C HIS A 75 3.75 -13.23 -8.11
N GLY A 76 3.58 -13.41 -6.79
CA GLY A 76 2.41 -12.86 -6.13
C GLY A 76 2.42 -11.37 -6.38
N ALA A 77 1.54 -10.89 -7.26
CA ALA A 77 1.27 -9.48 -7.43
C ALA A 77 0.50 -9.00 -6.18
N GLY A 78 1.21 -8.90 -5.05
CA GLY A 78 0.68 -8.43 -3.79
C GLY A 78 0.79 -6.92 -3.73
N GLY A 79 -0.20 -6.21 -4.26
CA GLY A 79 -0.38 -4.81 -3.90
C GLY A 79 -0.63 -4.75 -2.39
N THR A 80 0.02 -3.81 -1.69
CA THR A 80 -0.23 -3.54 -0.28
C THR A 80 -1.71 -3.23 -0.10
N GLN A 81 -2.47 -4.19 0.39
CA GLN A 81 -3.90 -4.02 0.60
C GLN A 81 -4.10 -3.10 1.80
N VAL A 82 -5.02 -2.15 1.64
CA VAL A 82 -5.39 -1.23 2.70
C VAL A 82 -6.89 -1.23 2.82
N ILE A 83 -7.39 -1.51 4.02
CA ILE A 83 -8.82 -1.44 4.34
C ILE A 83 -9.02 -0.35 5.39
N THR A 84 -10.08 0.42 5.27
CA THR A 84 -10.48 1.34 6.33
C THR A 84 -11.43 0.60 7.26
N VAL A 85 -11.18 0.69 8.56
CA VAL A 85 -12.10 0.21 9.59
C VAL A 85 -12.55 1.38 10.43
N SER A 86 -13.85 1.41 10.71
CA SER A 86 -14.48 2.48 11.47
C SER A 86 -15.04 1.98 12.79
N ARG A 87 -15.07 2.85 13.79
CA ARG A 87 -15.71 2.61 15.09
C ARG A 87 -17.18 2.23 14.93
N PHE A 88 -17.85 2.77 13.91
CA PHE A 88 -19.26 2.46 13.63
C PHE A 88 -19.46 1.01 13.19
N GLU A 89 -18.52 0.45 12.43
CA GLU A 89 -18.59 -0.94 11.92
C GLU A 89 -18.24 -1.97 13.00
N VAL A 90 -17.27 -1.66 13.86
CA VAL A 90 -16.76 -2.59 14.89
C VAL A 90 -17.58 -2.48 16.19
N GLY A 91 -18.14 -1.31 16.46
CA GLY A 91 -18.81 -0.98 17.71
C GLY A 91 -17.86 -0.37 18.74
N LYS A 92 -18.39 0.59 19.52
CA LYS A 92 -17.63 1.35 20.53
C LYS A 92 -16.97 0.45 21.58
N ASP A 93 -17.63 -0.64 21.97
CA ASP A 93 -17.16 -1.53 23.05
C ASP A 93 -15.94 -2.37 22.68
N LYS A 94 -15.65 -2.51 21.39
CA LYS A 94 -14.49 -3.27 20.87
C LYS A 94 -13.45 -2.37 20.22
N TRP A 95 -13.70 -1.06 20.22
CA TRP A 95 -12.87 -0.11 19.52
C TRP A 95 -11.68 0.33 20.38
N ALA A 96 -10.47 0.02 19.93
CA ALA A 96 -9.25 0.22 20.70
C ALA A 96 -8.55 1.56 20.46
N PHE A 97 -9.05 2.40 19.54
CA PHE A 97 -8.36 3.62 19.12
C PHE A 97 -9.06 4.91 19.59
N ASN A 98 -8.27 5.94 19.89
CA ASN A 98 -8.81 7.26 20.24
C ASN A 98 -9.42 7.99 19.03
N ARG A 99 -9.07 7.56 17.81
CA ARG A 99 -9.66 8.02 16.54
C ARG A 99 -10.95 7.29 16.21
N GLU A 100 -11.76 7.86 15.34
CA GLU A 100 -13.01 7.24 14.89
C GLU A 100 -12.77 6.18 13.82
N GLU A 101 -11.68 6.31 13.04
CA GLU A 101 -11.34 5.42 11.94
C GLU A 101 -9.83 5.23 11.84
N VAL A 102 -9.41 4.08 11.33
CA VAL A 102 -8.01 3.77 10.99
C VAL A 102 -7.96 2.93 9.72
N MET A 103 -6.87 3.05 8.97
CA MET A 103 -6.58 2.22 7.81
C MET A 103 -5.66 1.07 8.22
N LEU A 104 -6.08 -0.18 8.03
CA LEU A 104 -5.28 -1.37 8.29
C LEU A 104 -4.56 -1.82 7.03
N THR A 105 -3.31 -2.26 7.19
CA THR A 105 -2.53 -2.81 6.08
C THR A 105 -1.60 -3.94 6.52
N CYS A 106 -1.30 -4.83 5.58
CA CYS A 106 -0.23 -5.81 5.72
C CYS A 106 0.92 -5.48 4.76
N ARG A 107 2.13 -5.38 5.31
CA ARG A 107 3.37 -5.14 4.58
C ARG A 107 4.21 -6.43 4.52
N PRO A 108 5.21 -6.51 3.61
CA PRO A 108 6.08 -7.67 3.47
C PRO A 108 6.67 -8.13 4.82
N GLY A 109 6.71 -9.45 5.00
CA GLY A 109 7.11 -10.07 6.26
C GLY A 109 5.99 -10.15 7.30
N HIS A 110 4.71 -10.08 6.89
CA HIS A 110 3.57 -10.08 7.82
C HIS A 110 3.63 -8.94 8.85
N ALA A 111 4.12 -7.77 8.44
CA ALA A 111 4.13 -6.60 9.30
C ALA A 111 2.79 -5.87 9.21
N LEU A 112 2.04 -5.86 10.30
CA LEU A 112 0.70 -5.31 10.37
C LEU A 112 0.73 -3.88 10.92
N TYR A 113 0.04 -2.97 10.24
CA TYR A 113 0.00 -1.56 10.64
C TYR A 113 -1.43 -1.03 10.67
N ALA A 114 -1.71 -0.18 11.64
CA ALA A 114 -2.80 0.78 11.59
C ALA A 114 -2.26 2.14 11.16
N ILE A 115 -2.97 2.83 10.27
CA ILE A 115 -2.56 4.10 9.69
C ILE A 115 -3.65 5.13 9.98
N ASN A 116 -3.25 6.31 10.45
CA ASN A 116 -4.17 7.42 10.58
C ASN A 116 -4.43 8.05 9.20
N PRO A 117 -5.67 8.08 8.68
CA PRO A 117 -5.95 8.57 7.33
C PRO A 117 -5.62 10.06 7.14
N SER A 118 -5.61 10.86 8.21
CA SER A 118 -5.36 12.30 8.14
C SER A 118 -3.87 12.65 8.19
N THR A 119 -3.06 11.89 8.93
CA THR A 119 -1.64 12.18 9.13
C THR A 119 -0.71 11.21 8.39
N LEU A 120 -1.25 10.10 7.90
CA LEU A 120 -0.52 8.98 7.28
C LEU A 120 0.54 8.34 8.21
N VAL A 121 0.49 8.63 9.51
CA VAL A 121 1.36 8.00 10.51
C VAL A 121 0.96 6.54 10.67
N GLN A 122 1.97 5.66 10.64
CA GLN A 122 1.82 4.22 10.83
C GLN A 122 2.06 3.85 12.29
N TYR A 123 1.23 2.95 12.80
CA TYR A 123 1.32 2.38 14.15
C TYR A 123 1.42 0.86 14.03
N PRO A 124 2.51 0.24 14.54
CA PRO A 124 2.71 -1.20 14.44
C PRO A 124 1.69 -1.95 15.30
N LEU A 125 1.08 -3.00 14.75
CA LEU A 125 0.07 -3.82 15.44
C LEU A 125 0.63 -5.16 15.96
N ASN A 126 1.80 -5.58 15.47
CA ASN A 126 2.45 -6.83 15.87
C ASN A 126 3.97 -6.64 16.01
N ASP A 127 4.62 -7.64 16.60
CA ASP A 127 6.07 -7.61 16.90
C ASP A 127 6.92 -7.40 15.65
N VAL A 128 6.53 -7.98 14.50
CA VAL A 128 7.27 -7.81 13.25
C VAL A 128 7.21 -6.37 12.75
N ALA A 129 6.03 -5.74 12.82
CA ALA A 129 5.90 -4.33 12.49
C ALA A 129 6.67 -3.44 13.47
N GLN A 130 6.65 -3.77 14.76
CA GLN A 130 7.40 -3.03 15.77
C GLN A 130 8.91 -3.11 15.49
N GLN A 131 9.43 -4.30 15.23
CA GLN A 131 10.83 -4.50 14.87
C GLN A 131 11.21 -3.75 13.58
N GLN A 132 10.31 -3.67 12.59
CA GLN A 132 10.56 -2.89 11.38
C GLN A 132 10.66 -1.38 11.66
N VAL A 133 9.85 -0.86 12.60
CA VAL A 133 9.95 0.53 13.04
C VAL A 133 11.25 0.76 13.83
N ASP A 134 11.54 -0.13 14.77
CA ASP A 134 12.73 0.00 15.64
C ASP A 134 14.05 -0.15 14.87
N SER A 135 14.06 -0.98 13.82
CA SER A 135 15.21 -1.14 12.92
C SER A 135 15.32 -0.05 11.83
N GLY A 136 14.39 0.91 11.79
CA GLY A 136 14.38 1.98 10.79
C GLY A 136 13.98 1.52 9.38
N LYS A 137 13.53 0.28 9.20
CA LYS A 137 12.98 -0.23 7.92
C LYS A 137 11.62 0.38 7.58
N SER A 138 10.90 0.88 8.58
CA SER A 138 9.61 1.55 8.44
C SER A 138 9.55 2.77 9.36
N ASN A 139 8.89 3.84 8.91
CA ASN A 139 8.58 4.97 9.78
C ASN A 139 7.27 4.68 10.52
N GLY A 140 7.26 4.87 11.84
CA GLY A 140 6.06 4.68 12.62
C GLY A 140 6.19 5.24 14.03
N GLN A 141 5.06 5.28 14.72
CA GLN A 141 4.99 5.64 16.14
C GLN A 141 4.42 4.47 16.94
N PRO A 142 4.74 4.35 18.24
CA PRO A 142 4.19 3.30 19.09
C PRO A 142 2.67 3.32 19.12
N ILE A 143 2.05 2.13 19.08
CA ILE A 143 0.58 1.98 19.10
C ILE A 143 -0.07 2.55 20.37
N ALA A 144 0.68 2.54 21.48
CA ALA A 144 0.23 3.05 22.78
C ALA A 144 -0.24 4.51 22.76
N ILE A 145 0.20 5.31 21.78
CA ILE A 145 -0.21 6.73 21.64
C ILE A 145 -1.66 6.86 21.19
N ILE A 146 -2.15 5.93 20.36
CA ILE A 146 -3.52 5.93 19.86
C ILE A 146 -4.42 4.92 20.56
N GLN A 147 -3.84 3.98 21.30
CA GLN A 147 -4.57 2.94 22.01
C GLN A 147 -5.22 3.47 23.30
N VAL A 148 -6.54 3.34 23.40
CA VAL A 148 -7.30 3.76 24.58
C VAL A 148 -7.22 2.72 25.70
N ASP A 149 -7.41 3.18 26.93
CA ASP A 149 -7.56 2.31 28.09
C ASP A 149 -8.91 1.58 28.06
N ASP A 150 -8.93 0.35 28.59
CA ASP A 150 -10.14 -0.45 28.70
C ASP A 150 -11.01 0.07 29.86
N PRO A 151 -12.22 0.59 29.58
CA PRO A 151 -13.11 1.08 30.63
C PRO A 151 -13.61 -0.02 31.58
N LYS A 152 -13.56 -1.30 31.16
CA LYS A 152 -13.95 -2.45 31.99
C LYS A 152 -12.82 -2.94 32.88
N ASN A 153 -11.56 -2.69 32.49
CA ASN A 153 -10.36 -3.14 33.19
C ASN A 153 -9.41 -1.96 33.42
N PRO A 154 -9.58 -1.21 34.53
CA PRO A 154 -8.75 -0.04 34.83
C PRO A 154 -7.26 -0.37 34.81
N GLY A 155 -6.48 0.41 34.06
CA GLY A 155 -5.03 0.22 33.91
C GLY A 155 -4.61 -0.75 32.80
N GLN A 156 -5.56 -1.40 32.12
CA GLN A 156 -5.27 -2.20 30.92
C GLN A 156 -5.63 -1.42 29.65
N LYS A 157 -4.90 -1.65 28.57
CA LYS A 157 -5.23 -1.10 27.25
C LYS A 157 -6.27 -1.97 26.55
N MET A 158 -7.09 -1.36 25.70
CA MET A 158 -8.06 -2.07 24.89
C MET A 158 -7.39 -3.12 23.98
N SER A 159 -8.00 -4.29 23.84
CA SER A 159 -7.46 -5.36 23.00
C SER A 159 -7.39 -4.96 21.52
N LEU A 160 -6.24 -5.22 20.90
CA LEU A 160 -6.01 -5.01 19.47
C LEU A 160 -6.40 -6.22 18.60
N ALA A 161 -6.79 -7.35 19.23
CA ALA A 161 -7.11 -8.61 18.56
C ALA A 161 -8.01 -8.47 17.31
N PRO A 162 -9.18 -7.77 17.37
CA PRO A 162 -10.05 -7.67 16.20
C PRO A 162 -9.42 -6.93 15.02
N PHE A 163 -8.46 -6.04 15.28
CA PHE A 163 -7.74 -5.29 14.25
C PHE A 163 -6.58 -6.09 13.67
N ILE A 164 -5.87 -6.83 14.53
CA ILE A 164 -4.82 -7.76 14.12
C ILE A 164 -5.40 -8.87 13.24
N GLU A 165 -6.53 -9.47 13.63
CA GLU A 165 -7.21 -10.50 12.84
C GLU A 165 -7.62 -9.98 11.47
N ARG A 166 -8.23 -8.79 11.40
CA ARG A 166 -8.59 -8.17 10.11
C ARG A 166 -7.36 -7.85 9.27
N ALA A 167 -6.33 -7.24 9.84
CA ALA A 167 -5.09 -6.93 9.12
C ALA A 167 -4.39 -8.19 8.61
N ASN A 168 -4.46 -9.31 9.34
CA ASN A 168 -3.91 -10.59 8.90
C ASN A 168 -4.58 -11.13 7.62
N THR A 169 -5.85 -10.83 7.39
CA THR A 169 -6.54 -11.26 6.16
C THR A 169 -6.02 -10.58 4.88
N LEU A 170 -5.17 -9.55 5.03
CA LEU A 170 -4.63 -8.73 3.94
C LEU A 170 -3.27 -9.22 3.39
N CYS A 171 -2.64 -10.24 4.00
CA CYS A 171 -1.23 -10.59 3.79
C CYS A 171 -0.90 -11.54 2.60
#